data_AF-A0A431V813-F1
#
_entry.id   AF-A0A431V813-F1
#
_cell.length_a   1.000
_cell.length_b   1.000
_cell.length_c   1.000
_cell.angle_alpha   90.00
_cell.angle_beta   90.00
_cell.angle_gamma   90.00
#
_symmetry.space_group_name_H-M   'P 1'
#
loop_
_entity.id
_entity.type
_entity.pdbx_description
1 polymer ?
#
loop_
_entity_poly.entity_id
_entity_poly.type
_entity_poly.pdbx_seq_one_letter_code
_entity_poly.pdbx_strand_id
1 'polypeptide(L)'
;MPSLITFVLIYGGVLIAIYQIYRLYSEQIVADPQAHAPDVAPDVRQLSALARESARTGASAGLAQAVTRVFGRDIDPRLVLAAFGEGGEGRQARALLRRRERLVCDGTLRVRHLPGWQTQPPRRDLRGGLLAITIVSCLLAIFLGGLSVFTIGYEVPAGPLAWMNSEVVLMLLIYTLIGVIHLVARLDGYLHDLYQIGRLNRQLRAASVDG
;
A
#
# COMPACT_ATOMS: atom_id res chain seq x y z
N MET A 1 32.77 5.87 25.28
CA MET A 1 33.33 5.78 23.93
C MET A 1 32.31 5.10 23.03
N PRO A 2 32.05 5.66 21.86
CA PRO A 2 31.23 5.01 20.87
C PRO A 2 31.76 3.63 20.57
N SER A 3 30.91 2.62 20.65
CA SER A 3 31.27 1.36 20.02
C SER A 3 31.18 1.58 18.52
N LEU A 4 32.24 1.23 17.79
CA LEU A 4 32.23 1.19 16.32
C LEU A 4 30.96 0.52 15.77
N ILE A 5 30.44 -0.47 16.50
CA ILE A 5 29.21 -1.20 16.21
C ILE A 5 27.99 -0.26 16.20
N THR A 6 27.84 0.63 17.19
CA THR A 6 26.70 1.56 17.28
C THR A 6 26.68 2.52 16.10
N PHE A 7 27.84 3.04 15.70
CA PHE A 7 27.94 3.86 14.50
C PHE A 7 27.56 3.08 13.24
N VAL A 8 28.10 1.88 13.06
CA VAL A 8 27.72 1.03 11.92
C VAL A 8 26.21 0.78 11.87
N LEU A 9 25.57 0.56 13.02
CA LEU A 9 24.11 0.36 13.10
C LEU A 9 23.31 1.63 12.79
N ILE A 10 23.77 2.80 13.22
CA ILE A 10 23.18 4.10 12.89
C ILE A 10 23.21 4.32 11.37
N TYR A 11 24.39 4.18 10.76
CA TYR A 11 24.57 4.36 9.32
C TYR A 11 23.83 3.30 8.50
N GLY A 12 23.84 2.05 8.95
CA GLY A 12 23.01 0.99 8.39
C GLY A 12 21.53 1.35 8.43
N GLY A 13 21.05 1.91 9.54
CA GLY A 13 19.68 2.42 9.66
C GLY A 13 19.36 3.53 8.66
N VAL A 14 20.24 4.52 8.52
CA VAL A 14 20.07 5.60 7.53
C VAL A 14 19.99 5.04 6.11
N LEU A 15 20.87 4.10 5.74
CA LEU A 15 20.85 3.43 4.44
C LEU A 15 19.53 2.69 4.21
N ILE A 16 19.02 1.99 5.22
CA ILE A 16 17.71 1.30 5.15
C ILE A 16 16.58 2.31 4.92
N ALA A 17 16.57 3.44 5.62
CA ALA A 17 15.54 4.47 5.46
C ALA A 17 15.54 5.05 4.03
N ILE A 18 16.73 5.32 3.48
CA ILE A 18 16.89 5.78 2.09
C ILE A 18 16.37 4.72 1.11
N TYR A 19 16.74 3.45 1.33
CA TYR A 19 16.28 2.35 0.50
C TYR A 19 14.75 2.19 0.52
N GLN A 20 14.12 2.36 1.68
CA GLN A 20 12.66 2.30 1.82
C GLN A 20 11.96 3.41 1.00
N ILE A 21 12.49 4.64 1.03
CA ILE A 21 11.96 5.72 0.18
C ILE A 21 12.15 5.41 -1.29
N TYR A 22 13.34 4.99 -1.68
CA TYR A 22 13.63 4.65 -3.07
C TYR A 22 12.67 3.58 -3.59
N ARG A 23 12.45 2.54 -2.79
CA ARG A 23 11.50 1.47 -3.10
C ARG A 23 10.08 2.02 -3.22
N LEU A 24 9.61 2.84 -2.27
CA LEU A 24 8.27 3.42 -2.32
C LEU A 24 8.08 4.32 -3.56
N TYR A 25 9.08 5.13 -3.89
CA TYR A 25 9.10 5.96 -5.09
C TYR A 25 9.02 5.10 -6.36
N SER A 26 9.81 4.02 -6.43
CA SER A 26 9.80 3.11 -7.58
C SER A 26 8.46 2.38 -7.75
N GLU A 27 7.85 1.93 -6.65
CA GLU A 27 6.57 1.22 -6.66
C GLU A 27 5.40 2.16 -7.00
N GLN A 28 5.47 3.43 -6.61
CA GLN A 28 4.38 4.38 -6.82
C GLN A 28 4.44 5.09 -8.18
N ILE A 29 5.63 5.42 -8.68
CA ILE A 29 5.82 6.28 -9.86
C ILE A 29 6.30 5.50 -11.09
N VAL A 30 7.22 4.54 -10.91
CA VAL A 30 7.88 3.83 -12.03
C VAL A 30 7.21 2.50 -12.36
N ALA A 31 6.43 1.92 -11.42
CA ALA A 31 5.77 0.65 -11.65
C ALA A 31 4.72 0.72 -12.77
N ASP A 32 5.16 0.35 -13.97
CA ASP A 32 4.29 -0.20 -15.00
C ASP A 32 3.41 -1.27 -14.32
N PRO A 33 2.07 -1.14 -14.38
CA PRO A 33 1.14 -2.13 -13.87
C PRO A 33 1.49 -3.59 -14.24
N GLN A 34 2.22 -3.79 -15.35
CA GLN A 34 2.57 -5.10 -15.88
C GLN A 34 3.90 -5.66 -15.37
N ALA A 35 4.86 -4.82 -14.96
CA ALA A 35 6.26 -5.24 -14.77
C ALA A 35 6.53 -6.01 -13.46
N HIS A 36 5.71 -5.85 -12.42
CA HIS A 36 5.86 -6.60 -11.17
C HIS A 36 4.78 -7.68 -11.09
N ALA A 37 5.01 -8.77 -11.83
CA ALA A 37 4.24 -10.00 -11.73
C ALA A 37 5.01 -11.08 -10.97
N PRO A 38 5.17 -10.99 -9.63
CA PRO A 38 5.38 -12.19 -8.85
C PRO A 38 4.01 -12.85 -8.70
N ASP A 39 3.85 -13.97 -9.38
CA ASP A 39 2.81 -14.97 -9.11
C ASP A 39 1.36 -14.55 -9.39
N VAL A 40 1.08 -14.24 -10.66
CA VAL A 40 -0.31 -14.20 -11.15
C VAL A 40 -0.84 -15.63 -11.12
N ALA A 41 -1.50 -15.98 -10.02
CA ALA A 41 -2.20 -17.25 -9.84
C ALA A 41 -3.03 -17.58 -11.10
N PRO A 42 -3.07 -18.84 -11.54
CA PRO A 42 -3.71 -19.25 -12.79
C PRO A 42 -5.16 -18.75 -12.91
N ASP A 43 -5.87 -18.67 -11.78
CA ASP A 43 -7.22 -18.16 -11.65
C ASP A 43 -7.40 -16.71 -12.16
N VAL A 44 -6.39 -15.87 -11.99
CA VAL A 44 -6.42 -14.45 -12.39
C VAL A 44 -6.37 -14.30 -13.91
N ARG A 45 -5.52 -15.11 -14.57
CA ARG A 45 -5.41 -15.10 -16.03
C ARG A 45 -6.71 -15.63 -16.63
N GLN A 46 -7.25 -16.70 -16.07
CA GLN A 46 -8.51 -17.29 -16.50
C GLN A 46 -9.69 -16.31 -16.35
N LEU A 47 -9.80 -15.65 -15.19
CA LEU A 47 -10.82 -14.62 -14.96
C LEU A 47 -10.67 -13.42 -15.90
N SER A 48 -9.44 -12.97 -16.17
CA SER A 48 -9.20 -11.87 -17.12
C SER A 48 -9.57 -12.23 -18.56
N ALA A 49 -9.31 -13.48 -18.98
CA ALA A 49 -9.69 -13.97 -20.29
C ALA A 49 -11.22 -14.03 -20.43
N LEU A 50 -11.90 -14.63 -19.44
CA LEU A 50 -13.36 -14.74 -19.41
C LEU A 50 -14.05 -13.37 -19.33
N ALA A 51 -13.49 -12.41 -18.59
CA ALA A 51 -14.05 -11.06 -18.49
C ALA A 51 -13.93 -10.29 -19.81
N ARG A 52 -12.81 -10.42 -20.52
CA ARG A 52 -12.62 -9.83 -21.86
C ARG A 52 -13.54 -10.46 -22.89
N GLU A 53 -13.68 -11.78 -22.86
CA GLU A 53 -14.60 -12.51 -23.73
C GLU A 53 -16.05 -12.09 -23.47
N SER A 54 -16.44 -12.00 -22.21
CA SER A 54 -17.77 -11.52 -21.80
C SER A 54 -18.02 -10.07 -22.21
N ALA A 55 -17.04 -9.18 -22.08
CA ALA A 55 -17.13 -7.79 -22.53
C ALA A 55 -17.32 -7.67 -24.05
N ARG A 56 -16.72 -8.58 -24.85
CA ARG A 56 -16.85 -8.57 -26.32
C ARG A 56 -18.13 -9.24 -26.81
N THR A 57 -18.59 -10.29 -26.13
CA THR A 57 -19.69 -11.16 -26.61
C THR A 57 -21.02 -10.94 -25.88
N GLY A 58 -21.01 -10.21 -24.76
CA GLY A 58 -22.16 -10.08 -23.87
C GLY A 58 -22.51 -11.36 -23.07
N ALA A 59 -21.77 -12.46 -23.28
CA ALA A 59 -22.04 -13.73 -22.61
C ALA A 59 -21.53 -13.68 -21.15
N SER A 60 -22.44 -13.62 -20.18
CA SER A 60 -22.12 -13.43 -18.75
C SER A 60 -22.11 -14.72 -17.92
N ALA A 61 -22.64 -15.83 -18.45
CA ALA A 61 -22.85 -17.06 -17.71
C ALA A 61 -21.55 -17.74 -17.24
N GLY A 62 -20.56 -17.89 -18.14
CA GLY A 62 -19.26 -18.47 -17.80
C GLY A 62 -18.45 -17.61 -16.82
N LEU A 63 -18.59 -16.28 -16.92
CA LEU A 63 -17.97 -15.34 -16.00
C LEU A 63 -18.62 -15.40 -14.61
N ALA A 64 -19.96 -15.39 -14.52
CA ALA A 64 -20.68 -15.45 -13.25
C ALA A 64 -20.32 -16.72 -12.46
N GLN A 65 -20.15 -17.86 -13.14
CA GLN A 65 -19.74 -19.11 -12.51
C GLN A 65 -18.29 -19.06 -12.01
N ALA A 66 -17.36 -18.50 -12.80
CA ALA A 66 -15.97 -18.31 -12.39
C ALA A 66 -15.84 -17.32 -11.22
N VAL A 67 -16.62 -16.23 -11.21
CA VAL A 67 -16.68 -15.26 -10.12
C VAL A 67 -17.18 -15.92 -8.84
N THR A 68 -18.27 -16.67 -8.91
CA THR A 68 -18.83 -17.37 -7.74
C THR A 68 -17.84 -18.37 -7.16
N ARG A 69 -17.03 -19.03 -8.00
CA ARG A 69 -15.98 -19.96 -7.56
C ARG A 69 -14.82 -19.27 -6.85
N VAL A 70 -14.38 -18.10 -7.33
CA VAL A 70 -13.17 -17.43 -6.82
C VAL A 70 -13.47 -16.44 -5.68
N PHE A 71 -14.65 -15.80 -5.72
CA PHE A 71 -15.03 -14.74 -4.80
C PHE A 71 -16.23 -15.09 -3.90
N GLY A 72 -16.91 -16.21 -4.14
CA GLY A 72 -18.13 -16.59 -3.43
C GLY A 72 -19.37 -15.85 -3.95
N ARG A 73 -20.51 -16.02 -3.25
CA ARG A 73 -21.79 -15.36 -3.60
C ARG A 73 -21.89 -13.89 -3.16
N ASP A 74 -20.92 -13.43 -2.37
CA ASP A 74 -21.00 -12.13 -1.69
C ASP A 74 -20.41 -10.97 -2.50
N ILE A 75 -19.99 -11.21 -3.76
CA ILE A 75 -19.42 -10.20 -4.66
C ILE A 75 -20.25 -10.10 -5.95
N ASP A 76 -20.62 -8.88 -6.33
CA ASP A 76 -21.34 -8.58 -7.58
C ASP A 76 -20.47 -8.93 -8.81
N PRO A 77 -20.91 -9.84 -9.71
CA PRO A 77 -20.21 -10.18 -10.94
C PRO A 77 -19.91 -8.98 -11.85
N ARG A 78 -20.71 -7.91 -11.79
CA ARG A 78 -20.49 -6.67 -12.56
C ARG A 78 -19.22 -5.93 -12.10
N LEU A 79 -18.90 -6.01 -10.81
CA LEU A 79 -17.66 -5.45 -10.25
C LEU A 79 -16.42 -6.17 -10.79
N VAL A 80 -16.51 -7.49 -10.93
CA VAL A 80 -15.42 -8.29 -11.50
C VAL A 80 -15.30 -8.05 -13.01
N LEU A 81 -16.41 -7.94 -13.74
CA LEU A 81 -16.39 -7.63 -15.17
C LEU A 81 -15.75 -6.26 -15.44
N ALA A 82 -16.08 -5.23 -14.65
CA ALA A 82 -15.46 -3.91 -14.78
C ALA A 82 -13.96 -3.91 -14.42
N ALA A 83 -13.56 -4.70 -13.41
CA ALA A 83 -12.16 -4.75 -12.98
C ALA A 83 -11.26 -5.58 -13.90
N PHE A 84 -11.81 -6.58 -14.60
CA PHE A 84 -11.06 -7.53 -15.43
C PHE A 84 -11.34 -7.41 -16.95
N GLY A 85 -12.35 -6.65 -17.37
CA GLY A 85 -12.75 -6.45 -18.76
C GLY A 85 -11.85 -5.50 -19.55
N GLU A 86 -12.20 -5.24 -20.82
CA GLU A 86 -11.48 -4.30 -21.68
C GLU A 86 -11.59 -2.87 -21.13
N GLY A 87 -10.48 -2.33 -20.60
CA GLY A 87 -10.45 -1.03 -19.91
C GLY A 87 -10.20 -1.13 -18.40
N GLY A 88 -10.28 -2.33 -17.82
CA GLY A 88 -9.86 -2.59 -16.44
C GLY A 88 -8.34 -2.46 -16.30
N GLU A 89 -7.88 -1.39 -15.67
CA GLU A 89 -6.46 -1.25 -15.29
C GLU A 89 -6.10 -2.47 -14.44
N GLY A 90 -5.21 -3.37 -14.87
CA GLY A 90 -4.91 -4.63 -14.16
C GLY A 90 -4.54 -4.49 -12.67
N ARG A 91 -4.24 -3.27 -12.19
CA ARG A 91 -4.14 -2.92 -10.76
C ARG A 91 -5.44 -3.15 -9.97
N GLN A 92 -6.59 -2.83 -10.57
CA GLN A 92 -7.92 -2.93 -9.97
C GLN A 92 -8.33 -4.38 -9.73
N ALA A 93 -8.11 -5.24 -10.73
CA ALA A 93 -8.27 -6.69 -10.62
C ALA A 93 -7.42 -7.29 -9.49
N ARG A 94 -6.15 -6.88 -9.36
CA ARG A 94 -5.25 -7.37 -8.29
C ARG A 94 -5.66 -6.91 -6.90
N ALA A 95 -6.13 -5.68 -6.75
CA ALA A 95 -6.61 -5.18 -5.47
C ALA A 95 -7.82 -6.00 -4.96
N LEU A 96 -8.75 -6.33 -5.86
CA LEU A 96 -9.88 -7.21 -5.54
C LEU A 96 -9.43 -8.61 -5.09
N LEU A 97 -8.50 -9.22 -5.82
CA LEU A 97 -7.99 -10.56 -5.51
C LEU A 97 -7.26 -10.62 -4.16
N ARG A 98 -6.38 -9.64 -3.88
CA ARG A 98 -5.65 -9.57 -2.60
C ARG A 98 -6.58 -9.39 -1.40
N ARG A 99 -7.81 -8.91 -1.60
CA ARG A 99 -8.76 -8.59 -0.53
C ARG A 99 -10.04 -9.42 -0.58
N ARG A 100 -10.10 -10.48 -1.40
CA ARG A 100 -11.31 -11.29 -1.65
C ARG A 100 -12.04 -11.74 -0.38
N GLU A 101 -11.32 -12.12 0.67
CA GLU A 101 -11.88 -12.69 1.91
C GLU A 101 -12.43 -11.62 2.91
N ARG A 102 -12.26 -10.34 2.57
CA ARG A 102 -12.60 -9.20 3.44
C ARG A 102 -13.61 -8.24 2.80
N LEU A 103 -14.10 -8.57 1.60
CA LEU A 103 -15.09 -7.78 0.87
C LEU A 103 -16.48 -8.37 1.10
N VAL A 104 -17.44 -7.53 1.43
CA VAL A 104 -18.86 -7.89 1.54
C VAL A 104 -19.67 -6.89 0.72
N CYS A 105 -20.45 -7.36 -0.25
CA CYS A 105 -21.31 -6.53 -1.09
C CYS A 105 -22.80 -6.72 -0.77
N ASP A 106 -23.28 -6.12 0.33
CA ASP A 106 -24.72 -6.01 0.64
C ASP A 106 -25.29 -4.70 0.04
N GLY A 107 -25.31 -4.57 -1.29
CA GLY A 107 -25.81 -3.39 -2.02
C GLY A 107 -24.98 -2.09 -1.88
N THR A 108 -24.09 -2.04 -0.89
CA THR A 108 -23.01 -1.06 -0.75
C THR A 108 -21.72 -1.81 -0.40
N LEU A 109 -20.64 -1.57 -1.14
CA LEU A 109 -19.36 -2.25 -0.92
C LEU A 109 -18.80 -1.87 0.46
N ARG A 110 -18.74 -2.84 1.38
CA ARG A 110 -18.20 -2.71 2.73
C ARG A 110 -16.98 -3.59 2.88
N VAL A 111 -15.99 -3.06 3.60
CA VAL A 111 -14.72 -3.76 3.86
C VAL A 111 -14.72 -4.20 5.31
N ARG A 112 -14.56 -5.51 5.55
CA ARG A 112 -14.44 -6.08 6.88
C ARG A 112 -12.97 -6.09 7.30
N HIS A 113 -12.61 -5.25 8.27
CA HIS A 113 -11.24 -5.12 8.78
C HIS A 113 -10.94 -6.18 9.85
N LEU A 114 -11.88 -6.31 10.80
CA LEU A 114 -11.88 -7.20 11.96
C LEU A 114 -13.30 -7.77 12.14
N PRO A 115 -13.49 -8.87 12.88
CA PRO A 115 -14.84 -9.36 13.20
C PRO A 115 -15.59 -8.27 13.99
N GLY A 116 -16.58 -7.64 13.33
CA GLY A 116 -17.37 -6.53 13.89
C GLY A 116 -17.01 -5.13 13.39
N TRP A 117 -15.85 -4.94 12.74
CA TRP A 117 -15.48 -3.62 12.20
C TRP A 117 -15.59 -3.60 10.68
N GLN A 118 -16.65 -2.98 10.19
CA GLN A 118 -16.90 -2.73 8.78
C GLN A 118 -16.76 -1.23 8.50
N THR A 119 -15.98 -0.86 7.50
CA THR A 119 -15.90 0.54 7.05
C THR A 119 -16.16 0.67 5.55
N GLN A 120 -16.54 1.88 5.13
CA GLN A 120 -16.65 2.22 3.71
C GLN A 120 -15.26 2.53 3.13
N PRO A 121 -15.01 2.19 1.86
CA PRO A 121 -13.73 2.49 1.23
C PRO A 121 -13.45 4.00 1.23
N PRO A 122 -12.19 4.42 1.46
CA PRO A 122 -11.82 5.83 1.51
C PRO A 122 -12.17 6.53 0.19
N ARG A 123 -12.67 7.77 0.30
CA ARG A 123 -13.08 8.59 -0.86
C ARG A 123 -11.98 9.49 -1.38
N ARG A 124 -10.96 9.76 -0.57
CA ARG A 124 -9.82 10.64 -0.91
C ARG A 124 -8.56 9.80 -1.04
N ASP A 125 -7.71 10.20 -1.97
CA ASP A 125 -6.37 9.63 -2.09
C ASP A 125 -5.46 10.25 -1.01
N LEU A 126 -5.09 9.44 -0.02
CA LEU A 126 -4.21 9.86 1.08
C LEU A 126 -2.72 9.66 0.73
N ARG A 127 -2.42 9.14 -0.47
CA ARG A 127 -1.04 8.86 -0.93
C ARG A 127 -0.11 10.03 -0.76
N GLY A 128 -0.53 11.23 -1.18
CA GLY A 128 0.30 12.43 -1.08
C GLY A 128 0.71 12.74 0.36
N GLY A 129 -0.20 12.58 1.32
CA GLY A 129 0.09 12.78 2.74
C GLY A 129 1.01 11.71 3.32
N LEU A 130 0.78 10.44 2.98
CA LEU A 130 1.61 9.32 3.43
C LEU A 130 3.04 9.40 2.85
N LEU A 131 3.16 9.84 1.59
CA LEU A 131 4.45 10.11 0.96
C LEU A 131 5.18 11.26 1.66
N ALA A 132 4.49 12.35 1.99
CA ALA A 132 5.08 13.46 2.74
C ALA A 132 5.60 13.02 4.13
N ILE A 133 4.80 12.24 4.88
CA ILE A 133 5.22 11.67 6.18
C ILE A 133 6.48 10.81 6.01
N THR A 134 6.52 9.99 4.96
CA THR A 134 7.67 9.13 4.65
C THR A 134 8.93 9.97 4.37
N ILE A 135 8.82 10.98 3.50
CA ILE A 135 9.93 11.90 3.17
C ILE A 135 10.45 12.60 4.42
N VAL A 136 9.56 13.18 5.23
CA VAL A 136 9.95 13.86 6.49
C VAL A 136 10.66 12.90 7.44
N SER A 137 10.15 11.67 7.58
CA SER A 137 10.76 10.66 8.46
C SER A 137 12.16 10.26 7.99
N CYS A 138 12.40 10.18 6.69
CA CYS A 138 13.72 9.88 6.14
C CYS A 138 14.69 11.05 6.30
N LEU A 139 14.24 12.28 6.03
CA LEU A 139 15.06 13.48 6.27
C LEU A 139 15.48 13.56 7.75
N LEU A 140 14.56 13.22 8.67
CA LEU A 140 14.86 13.17 10.10
C LEU A 140 15.86 12.06 10.44
N ALA A 141 15.75 10.88 9.82
CA ALA A 141 16.72 9.79 10.01
C ALA A 141 18.13 10.18 9.53
N ILE A 142 18.25 10.83 8.36
CA ILE A 142 19.51 11.35 7.83
C ILE A 142 20.07 12.42 8.77
N PHE A 143 19.23 13.34 9.24
CA PHE A 143 19.62 14.38 10.19
C PHE A 143 20.16 13.80 11.50
N LEU A 144 19.46 12.82 12.10
CA LEU A 144 19.92 12.14 13.31
C LEU A 144 21.23 11.37 13.09
N GLY A 145 21.41 10.77 11.91
CA GLY A 145 22.68 10.15 11.52
C GLY A 145 23.82 11.16 11.46
N GLY A 146 23.62 12.31 10.82
CA GLY A 146 24.63 13.40 10.79
C GLY A 146 24.92 13.97 12.18
N LEU A 147 23.88 14.12 13.00
CA LEU A 147 23.99 14.58 14.39
C LEU A 147 24.85 13.63 15.24
N SER A 148 24.79 12.33 14.98
CA SER A 148 25.62 11.35 15.70
C SER A 148 27.13 11.56 15.50
N VAL A 149 27.56 12.08 14.34
CA VAL A 149 28.98 12.41 14.11
C VAL A 149 29.33 13.78 14.65
N PHE A 150 28.42 14.74 14.49
CA PHE A 150 28.63 16.10 14.98
C PHE A 150 28.93 16.12 16.48
N THR A 151 28.20 15.31 17.25
CA THR A 151 28.34 15.22 18.71
C THR A 151 29.63 14.54 19.18
N ILE A 152 30.39 13.90 18.28
CA ILE A 152 31.76 13.42 18.58
C ILE A 152 32.74 14.61 18.72
N GLY A 153 32.60 15.60 17.83
CA GLY A 153 33.50 16.76 17.80
C GLY A 153 33.03 17.91 18.69
N TYR A 154 31.72 17.99 18.93
CA TYR A 154 31.08 19.08 19.68
C TYR A 154 30.04 18.50 20.63
N GLU A 155 30.44 18.21 21.86
CA GLU A 155 29.50 17.78 22.90
C GLU A 155 28.49 18.87 23.19
N VAL A 156 27.20 18.51 23.17
CA VAL A 156 26.13 19.43 23.53
C VAL A 156 26.14 19.62 25.05
N PRO A 157 26.14 20.87 25.56
CA PRO A 157 26.16 21.13 26.99
C PRO A 157 25.02 20.45 27.75
N ALA A 158 25.28 20.09 29.01
CA ALA A 158 24.29 19.47 29.90
C ALA A 158 23.03 20.35 30.02
N GLY A 159 21.90 19.83 29.54
CA GLY A 159 20.61 20.50 29.45
C GLY A 159 19.55 19.57 28.85
N PRO A 160 18.37 20.07 28.46
CA PRO A 160 17.30 19.23 27.88
C PRO A 160 17.71 18.55 26.56
N LEU A 161 18.80 18.98 25.93
CA LEU A 161 19.34 18.45 24.68
C LEU A 161 20.49 17.44 24.90
N ALA A 162 20.82 17.08 26.15
CA ALA A 162 21.91 16.15 26.45
C ALA A 162 21.72 14.75 25.85
N TRP A 163 20.47 14.36 25.53
CA TRP A 163 20.16 13.11 24.85
C TRP A 163 20.80 13.02 23.45
N MET A 164 21.11 14.15 22.82
CA MET A 164 21.76 14.20 21.50
C MET A 164 23.16 13.60 21.52
N ASN A 165 23.83 13.62 22.68
CA ASN A 165 25.15 12.99 22.85
C ASN A 165 25.06 11.47 23.03
N SER A 166 23.85 10.92 23.22
CA SER A 166 23.64 9.48 23.44
C SER A 166 23.42 8.75 22.12
N GLU A 167 24.43 8.02 21.67
CA GLU A 167 24.38 7.22 20.45
C GLU A 167 23.25 6.18 20.45
N VAL A 168 22.96 5.58 21.62
CA VAL A 168 21.89 4.58 21.75
C VAL A 168 20.54 5.24 21.53
N VAL A 169 20.33 6.45 22.05
CA VAL A 169 19.08 7.20 21.84
C VAL A 169 18.94 7.56 20.36
N LEU A 170 20.00 8.07 19.73
CA LEU A 170 19.99 8.38 18.30
C LEU A 170 19.70 7.14 17.44
N MET A 171 20.33 6.01 17.74
CA MET A 171 20.08 4.73 17.08
C MET A 171 18.60 4.32 17.23
N LEU A 172 18.06 4.31 18.45
CA LEU A 172 16.66 3.92 18.69
C LEU A 172 15.68 4.84 17.94
N LEU A 173 15.94 6.15 17.89
CA LEU A 173 15.12 7.09 17.13
C LEU A 173 15.16 6.79 15.64
N ILE A 174 16.33 6.51 15.06
CA ILE A 174 16.46 6.13 13.64
C ILE A 174 15.70 4.84 13.35
N TYR A 175 15.82 3.82 14.20
CA TYR A 175 15.09 2.55 14.03
C TYR A 175 13.58 2.72 14.20
N THR A 176 13.15 3.62 15.08
CA THR A 176 11.74 3.99 15.21
C THR A 176 11.22 4.62 13.93
N LEU A 177 11.98 5.54 13.32
CA LEU A 177 11.62 6.18 12.05
C LEU A 177 11.53 5.17 10.91
N ILE A 178 12.46 4.19 10.84
CA ILE A 178 12.38 3.08 9.89
C ILE A 178 11.08 2.28 10.08
N GLY A 179 10.72 2.00 11.34
CA GLY A 179 9.47 1.32 11.67
C GLY A 179 8.24 2.12 11.21
N VAL A 180 8.24 3.44 11.41
CA VAL A 180 7.18 4.34 10.95
C VAL A 180 7.06 4.33 9.43
N ILE A 181 8.17 4.46 8.69
CA ILE A 181 8.18 4.41 7.22
C ILE A 181 7.61 3.07 6.73
N HIS A 182 8.00 1.95 7.36
CA HIS A 182 7.50 0.63 7.02
C HIS A 182 5.97 0.52 7.26
N LEU A 183 5.49 1.02 8.39
CA LEU A 183 4.07 1.03 8.73
C LEU A 183 3.28 1.88 7.74
N VAL A 184 3.79 3.07 7.41
CA VAL A 184 3.18 3.99 6.44
C VAL A 184 3.12 3.36 5.06
N ALA A 185 4.18 2.70 4.58
CA ALA A 185 4.18 2.00 3.30
C ALA A 185 3.13 0.86 3.27
N ARG A 186 3.00 0.12 4.37
CA ARG A 186 1.98 -0.93 4.50
C ARG A 186 0.56 -0.36 4.51
N LEU A 187 0.35 0.76 5.20
CA LEU A 187 -0.92 1.49 5.23
C LEU A 187 -1.26 2.12 3.88
N ASP A 188 -0.27 2.64 3.15
CA ASP A 188 -0.45 3.20 1.81
C ASP A 188 -0.98 2.14 0.85
N GLY A 189 -0.32 0.98 0.77
CA GLY A 189 -0.79 -0.13 -0.05
C GLY A 189 -2.19 -0.59 0.36
N TYR A 190 -2.46 -0.62 1.66
CA TYR A 190 -3.78 -0.98 2.18
C TYR A 190 -4.88 0.00 1.75
N LEU A 191 -4.68 1.29 1.98
CA LEU A 191 -5.66 2.33 1.67
C LEU A 191 -5.85 2.49 0.17
N HIS A 192 -4.78 2.34 -0.61
CA HIS A 192 -4.85 2.40 -2.06
C HIS A 192 -5.67 1.24 -2.65
N ASP A 193 -5.47 0.01 -2.17
CA ASP A 193 -6.29 -1.14 -2.59
C ASP A 193 -7.80 -0.84 -2.35
N LEU A 194 -8.14 -0.32 -1.17
CA LEU A 194 -9.53 0.00 -0.83
C LEU A 194 -10.10 1.16 -1.65
N TYR A 195 -9.29 2.19 -1.91
CA TYR A 195 -9.67 3.31 -2.75
C TYR A 195 -10.02 2.86 -4.16
N GLN A 196 -9.19 1.98 -4.76
CA GLN A 196 -9.41 1.44 -6.10
C GLN A 196 -10.73 0.66 -6.20
N ILE A 197 -10.98 -0.23 -5.24
CA ILE A 197 -12.22 -1.02 -5.17
C ILE A 197 -13.43 -0.10 -4.98
N GLY A 198 -13.31 0.91 -4.11
CA GLY A 198 -14.36 1.91 -3.89
C GLY A 198 -14.64 2.78 -5.12
N ARG A 199 -13.63 3.11 -5.91
CA ARG A 199 -13.75 3.88 -7.16
C ARG A 199 -14.55 3.10 -8.21
N LEU A 200 -14.23 1.83 -8.43
CA LEU A 200 -14.96 0.93 -9.33
C LEU A 200 -16.45 0.85 -8.98
N ASN A 201 -16.76 0.61 -7.70
CA ASN A 201 -18.15 0.49 -7.27
C ASN A 201 -18.93 1.79 -7.51
N ARG A 202 -18.30 2.96 -7.35
CA ARG A 202 -18.94 4.26 -7.65
C ARG A 202 -19.21 4.45 -9.13
N GLN A 203 -18.27 4.08 -10.00
CA GLN A 203 -18.43 4.16 -11.46
C GLN A 203 -19.56 3.26 -11.95
N LEU A 204 -19.63 2.03 -11.43
CA LEU A 204 -20.71 1.10 -11.76
C LEU A 204 -22.08 1.60 -11.30
N ARG A 205 -22.17 2.19 -10.10
CA ARG A 205 -23.44 2.77 -9.62
C ARG A 205 -23.88 3.97 -10.44
N ALA A 206 -22.97 4.85 -10.85
CA ALA A 206 -23.29 5.96 -11.73
C ALA A 206 -23.85 5.47 -13.07
N ALA A 207 -23.19 4.48 -13.69
CA ALA A 207 -23.65 3.89 -14.95
C ALA A 207 -25.01 3.18 -14.85
N SER A 208 -25.41 2.70 -13.67
CA SER A 208 -26.71 2.05 -13.45
C SER A 208 -27.87 3.00 -13.14
N VAL A 209 -27.60 4.28 -12.89
CA VAL A 209 -28.63 5.30 -12.62
C VAL A 209 -29.01 6.07 -13.89
N ASP A 210 -28.10 6.11 -14.88
CA ASP A 210 -28.29 6.80 -16.16
C ASP A 210 -28.82 5.91 -17.29
N GLY A 211 -29.18 4.64 -17.01
CA GLY A 211 -29.73 3.67 -17.97
C GLY A 211 -30.97 2.97 -17.46
#